data_AF-A0A8T8SCW2-F1
#
_entry.id   AF-A0A8T8SCW2-F1
#
_cell.length_a   1.000
_cell.length_b   1.000
_cell.length_c   1.000
_cell.angle_alpha   90.00
_cell.angle_beta   90.00
_cell.angle_gamma   90.00
#
_symmetry.space_group_name_H-M   'P 1'
#
loop_
_entity.id
_entity.type
_entity.pdbx_description
1 polymer ?
#
loop_
_entity_poly.entity_id
_entity_poly.type
_entity_poly.pdbx_seq_one_letter_code
_entity_poly.pdbx_strand_id
1 'polypeptide(L)'
;MNLGLALQTLAGAGMARITDAISAYQRSLRTFNKLRHPREYAILNNNLATAFLSVPITSESGKISEALAVQSFEEGLSAVNLIDQPMEYAMLQNNLGNALQYASSSHRVENGFRALEAYDEALKVRQRDNTPLEYANTIANKANCLCNLPDDPEDGEAGNPRNIAQAIKLLREAREIFAASGAQDRAESAAQTIIELEMAVRGEPSRANGGF
;
A
#
# COMPACT_ATOMS: atom_id res chain seq x y z
N MET A 1 -2.54 23.24 2.20
CA MET A 1 -2.52 22.00 1.38
C MET A 1 -1.48 22.08 0.26
N ASN A 2 -1.62 22.99 -0.73
CA ASN A 2 -0.75 23.05 -1.92
C ASN A 2 0.75 23.24 -1.63
N LEU A 3 1.11 24.03 -0.61
CA LEU A 3 2.52 24.21 -0.22
C LEU A 3 3.18 22.88 0.19
N GLY A 4 2.48 22.04 0.94
CA GLY A 4 3.02 20.74 1.36
C GLY A 4 3.27 19.83 0.17
N LEU A 5 2.35 19.79 -0.80
CA LEU A 5 2.50 19.01 -2.02
C LEU A 5 3.69 19.49 -2.86
N ALA A 6 3.82 20.82 -3.05
CA ALA A 6 4.96 21.40 -3.76
C ALA A 6 6.29 21.06 -3.09
N LEU A 7 6.37 21.17 -1.76
CA LEU A 7 7.57 20.80 -1.00
C LEU A 7 7.88 19.31 -1.10
N GLN A 8 6.87 18.45 -1.11
CA GLN A 8 7.06 17.00 -1.27
C GLN A 8 7.61 16.66 -2.66
N THR A 9 7.08 17.28 -3.72
CA THR A 9 7.61 17.12 -5.08
C THR A 9 9.06 17.60 -5.18
N LEU A 10 9.37 18.77 -4.61
CA LEU A 10 10.72 19.32 -4.58
C LEU A 10 11.67 18.43 -3.77
N ALA A 11 11.21 17.82 -2.68
CA ALA A 11 12.01 16.89 -1.89
C ALA A 11 12.38 15.64 -2.69
N GLY A 12 11.46 15.09 -3.48
CA GLY A 12 11.76 13.98 -4.41
C GLY A 12 12.79 14.34 -5.48
N ALA A 13 12.91 15.62 -5.84
CA ALA A 13 13.92 16.15 -6.76
C ALA A 13 15.21 16.62 -6.07
N GLY A 14 15.35 16.44 -4.74
CA GLY A 14 16.50 16.91 -3.97
C GLY A 14 16.58 18.42 -3.76
N MET A 15 15.50 19.16 -4.05
CA MET A 15 15.43 20.63 -3.98
C MET A 15 14.78 21.14 -2.69
N ALA A 16 14.25 20.26 -1.85
CA ALA A 16 13.70 20.58 -0.53
C ALA A 16 13.91 19.39 0.43
N ARG A 17 13.61 19.58 1.72
CA ARG A 17 13.60 18.45 2.67
C ARG A 17 12.17 17.95 2.84
N ILE A 18 12.01 16.64 2.96
CA ILE A 18 10.70 16.04 3.23
C ILE A 18 10.07 16.54 4.53
N THR A 19 10.89 16.92 5.52
CA THR A 19 10.46 17.52 6.78
C THR A 19 9.76 18.87 6.61
N ASP A 20 10.10 19.63 5.56
CA ASP A 20 9.43 20.89 5.24
C ASP A 20 7.99 20.63 4.75
N ALA A 21 7.78 19.59 3.95
CA ALA A 21 6.45 19.15 3.52
C ALA A 21 5.59 18.68 4.70
N ILE A 22 6.16 17.84 5.57
CA ILE A 22 5.52 17.37 6.82
C ILE A 22 5.04 18.56 7.66
N SER A 23 5.92 19.55 7.87
CA SER A 23 5.56 20.77 8.62
C SER A 23 4.40 21.54 7.97
N ALA A 24 4.40 21.65 6.64
CA ALA A 24 3.34 22.36 5.92
C ALA A 24 1.99 21.63 5.99
N TYR A 25 1.99 20.28 5.94
CA TYR A 25 0.77 19.48 6.14
C TYR A 25 0.24 19.59 7.56
N GLN A 26 1.10 19.46 8.58
CA GLN A 26 0.71 19.64 9.99
C GLN A 26 0.13 21.04 10.27
N ARG A 27 0.67 22.09 9.64
CA ARG A 27 0.09 23.44 9.72
C ARG A 27 -1.29 23.51 9.06
N SER A 28 -1.46 22.85 7.92
CA SER A 28 -2.75 22.81 7.21
C SER A 28 -3.83 22.11 8.05
N LEU A 29 -3.47 21.05 8.78
CA LEU A 29 -4.38 20.32 9.69
C LEU A 29 -4.88 21.15 10.89
N ARG A 30 -4.29 22.33 11.16
CA ARG A 30 -4.84 23.26 12.18
C ARG A 30 -6.05 24.03 11.67
N THR A 31 -6.20 24.16 10.35
CA THR A 31 -7.31 24.86 9.71
C THR A 31 -8.37 23.88 9.21
N PHE A 32 -7.93 22.85 8.48
CA PHE A 32 -8.79 21.77 7.98
C PHE A 32 -8.85 20.70 9.07
N ASN A 33 -10.04 20.44 9.61
CA ASN A 33 -10.27 19.48 10.69
C ASN A 33 -11.39 18.51 10.30
N LYS A 34 -11.43 17.34 10.93
CA LYS A 34 -12.37 16.26 10.59
C LYS A 34 -13.84 16.62 10.65
N LEU A 35 -14.24 17.58 11.50
CA LEU A 35 -15.66 17.93 11.66
C LEU A 35 -16.17 18.88 10.57
N ARG A 36 -15.33 19.83 10.15
CA ARG A 36 -15.73 20.87 9.18
C ARG A 36 -15.27 20.59 7.76
N HIS A 37 -14.21 19.79 7.61
CA HIS A 37 -13.53 19.55 6.33
C HIS A 37 -13.09 18.09 6.24
N PRO A 38 -14.01 17.10 6.38
CA PRO A 38 -13.66 15.68 6.48
C PRO A 38 -12.83 15.18 5.29
N ARG A 39 -13.19 15.61 4.08
CA ARG A 39 -12.50 15.23 2.85
C ARG A 39 -11.07 15.80 2.79
N GLU A 40 -10.91 17.10 3.04
CA GLU A 40 -9.60 17.75 3.03
C GLU A 40 -8.71 17.22 4.16
N TYR A 41 -9.30 16.89 5.31
CA TYR A 41 -8.61 16.28 6.44
C TYR A 41 -8.07 14.89 6.09
N ALA A 42 -8.88 14.05 5.44
CA ALA A 42 -8.45 12.75 4.92
C ALA A 42 -7.31 12.88 3.90
N ILE A 43 -7.43 13.79 2.93
CA ILE A 43 -6.38 14.03 1.92
C ILE A 43 -5.08 14.54 2.56
N LEU A 44 -5.16 15.46 3.53
CA LEU A 44 -3.99 15.96 4.25
C LEU A 44 -3.28 14.86 5.03
N ASN A 45 -4.04 14.02 5.72
CA ASN A 45 -3.50 12.89 6.47
C ASN A 45 -2.89 11.82 5.56
N ASN A 46 -3.51 11.53 4.42
CA ASN A 46 -2.92 10.68 3.38
C ASN A 46 -1.55 11.22 2.95
N ASN A 47 -1.48 12.50 2.60
CA ASN A 47 -0.25 13.11 2.10
C ASN A 47 0.83 13.20 3.19
N LEU A 48 0.42 13.50 4.43
CA LEU A 48 1.30 13.49 5.58
C LEU A 48 1.89 12.10 5.82
N ALA A 49 1.07 11.05 5.74
CA ALA A 49 1.51 9.67 5.87
C ALA A 49 2.52 9.29 4.78
N THR A 50 2.23 9.60 3.51
CA THR A 50 3.17 9.37 2.40
C THR A 50 4.48 10.13 2.59
N ALA A 51 4.43 11.35 3.12
CA ALA A 51 5.63 12.13 3.41
C ALA A 51 6.47 11.49 4.54
N PHE A 52 5.83 10.95 5.58
CA PHE A 52 6.52 10.17 6.61
C PHE A 52 7.18 8.90 6.03
N LEU A 53 6.49 8.16 5.16
CA LEU A 53 7.07 6.99 4.48
C LEU A 53 8.23 7.33 3.54
N SER A 54 8.39 8.60 3.17
CA SER A 54 9.51 9.08 2.35
C SER A 54 10.73 9.50 3.19
N VAL A 55 10.64 9.43 4.52
CA VAL A 55 11.78 9.70 5.42
C VAL A 55 12.72 8.48 5.39
N PRO A 56 14.03 8.65 5.11
CA PRO A 56 14.97 7.54 5.07
C PRO A 56 15.02 6.74 6.38
N ILE A 57 14.98 5.41 6.28
CA ILE A 57 14.93 4.49 7.43
C ILE A 57 16.31 4.31 8.12
N THR A 58 17.35 5.03 7.67
CA THR A 58 18.75 4.85 8.10
C THR A 58 19.04 5.22 9.57
N SER A 59 18.02 5.58 10.35
CA SER A 59 18.14 5.88 11.78
C SER A 59 16.88 5.44 12.54
N GLU A 60 16.91 5.45 13.87
CA GLU A 60 15.72 5.22 14.70
C GLU A 60 14.56 6.17 14.36
N SER A 61 14.85 7.35 13.81
CA SER A 61 13.81 8.27 13.31
C SER A 61 12.99 7.72 12.13
N GLY A 62 13.53 6.75 11.39
CA GLY A 62 12.87 6.05 10.31
C GLY A 62 11.71 5.18 10.75
N LYS A 63 11.93 4.33 11.77
CA LYS A 63 10.87 3.48 12.34
C LYS A 63 9.77 4.31 12.98
N ILE A 64 10.14 5.42 13.64
CA ILE A 64 9.17 6.38 14.16
C ILE A 64 8.33 6.97 13.01
N SER A 65 8.94 7.26 11.87
CA SER A 65 8.22 7.78 10.69
C SER A 65 7.23 6.77 10.12
N GLU A 66 7.57 5.48 10.04
CA GLU A 66 6.62 4.43 9.63
C GLU A 66 5.40 4.37 10.57
N ALA A 67 5.63 4.41 11.89
CA ALA A 67 4.53 4.42 12.87
C ALA A 67 3.65 5.66 12.74
N LEU A 68 4.26 6.85 12.55
CA LEU A 68 3.54 8.10 12.30
C LEU A 68 2.76 8.07 10.99
N ALA A 69 3.23 7.35 9.97
CA ALA A 69 2.51 7.17 8.73
C ALA A 69 1.23 6.34 8.93
N VAL A 70 1.34 5.20 9.62
CA VAL A 70 0.18 4.36 9.97
C VAL A 70 -0.83 5.18 10.77
N GLN A 71 -0.39 5.90 11.81
CA GLN A 71 -1.26 6.77 12.60
C GLN A 71 -1.94 7.85 11.75
N SER A 72 -1.22 8.45 10.81
CA SER A 72 -1.78 9.48 9.93
C SER A 72 -2.86 8.89 9.01
N PHE A 73 -2.65 7.69 8.45
CA PHE A 73 -3.71 7.01 7.69
C PHE A 73 -4.95 6.72 8.53
N GLU A 74 -4.78 6.20 9.75
CA GLU A 74 -5.88 5.93 10.68
C GLU A 74 -6.64 7.20 11.07
N GLU A 75 -5.94 8.31 11.31
CA GLU A 75 -6.58 9.60 11.62
C GLU A 75 -7.37 10.13 10.42
N GLY A 76 -6.85 9.96 9.20
CA GLY A 76 -7.58 10.25 7.96
C GLY A 76 -8.85 9.41 7.84
N LEU A 77 -8.77 8.11 8.13
CA LEU A 77 -9.92 7.18 8.12
C LEU A 77 -10.95 7.53 9.18
N SER A 78 -10.57 8.17 10.29
CA SER A 78 -11.51 8.63 11.32
C SER A 78 -12.45 9.75 10.83
N ALA A 79 -12.14 10.39 9.70
CA ALA A 79 -12.89 11.52 9.15
C ALA A 79 -13.75 11.16 7.94
N VAL A 80 -13.55 9.98 7.34
CA VAL A 80 -14.26 9.54 6.13
C VAL A 80 -14.83 8.14 6.33
N ASN A 81 -15.86 7.80 5.55
CA ASN A 81 -16.46 6.47 5.62
C ASN A 81 -16.88 5.97 4.25
N LEU A 82 -17.26 4.70 4.20
CA LEU A 82 -17.64 3.97 2.99
C LEU A 82 -18.83 4.59 2.24
N ILE A 83 -19.68 5.36 2.91
CA ILE A 83 -20.93 5.91 2.35
C ILE A 83 -20.70 7.34 1.85
N ASP A 84 -20.18 8.22 2.72
CA ASP A 84 -20.15 9.65 2.43
C ASP A 84 -18.93 10.07 1.60
N GLN A 85 -17.80 9.37 1.74
CA GLN A 85 -16.55 9.61 1.00
C GLN A 85 -15.88 8.29 0.58
N PRO A 86 -16.55 7.47 -0.24
CA PRO A 86 -16.08 6.13 -0.59
C PRO A 86 -14.68 6.12 -1.22
N MET A 87 -14.39 7.10 -2.10
CA MET A 87 -13.12 7.15 -2.82
C MET A 87 -11.94 7.47 -1.89
N GLU A 88 -12.09 8.46 -1.01
CA GLU A 88 -11.07 8.79 -0.01
C GLU A 88 -10.90 7.67 1.01
N TYR A 89 -12.00 7.04 1.43
CA TYR A 89 -11.96 5.88 2.32
C TYR A 89 -11.14 4.74 1.71
N ALA A 90 -11.43 4.33 0.48
CA ALA A 90 -10.72 3.24 -0.18
C ALA A 90 -9.26 3.58 -0.51
N MET A 91 -8.95 4.84 -0.83
CA MET A 91 -7.58 5.30 -1.01
C MET A 91 -6.78 5.15 0.28
N LEU A 92 -7.31 5.65 1.41
CA LEU A 92 -6.65 5.56 2.70
C LEU A 92 -6.49 4.11 3.15
N GLN A 93 -7.52 3.27 3.00
CA GLN A 93 -7.44 1.85 3.35
C GLN A 93 -6.35 1.11 2.55
N ASN A 94 -6.29 1.32 1.23
CA ASN A 94 -5.24 0.72 0.41
C ASN A 94 -3.83 1.18 0.84
N ASN A 95 -3.68 2.46 1.18
CA ASN A 95 -2.38 3.00 1.57
C ASN A 95 -1.98 2.59 2.99
N LEU A 96 -2.94 2.43 3.89
CA LEU A 96 -2.75 1.82 5.21
C LEU A 96 -2.28 0.36 5.06
N GLY A 97 -2.92 -0.42 4.18
CA GLY A 97 -2.50 -1.79 3.88
C GLY A 97 -1.04 -1.85 3.42
N ASN A 98 -0.65 -0.98 2.48
CA ASN A 98 0.75 -0.89 2.03
C ASN A 98 1.70 -0.54 3.18
N ALA A 99 1.35 0.46 4.00
CA ALA A 99 2.19 0.89 5.11
C ALA A 99 2.40 -0.22 6.15
N LEU A 100 1.34 -0.97 6.48
CA LEU A 100 1.41 -2.09 7.40
C LEU A 100 2.23 -3.25 6.83
N GLN A 101 2.01 -3.60 5.55
CA GLN A 101 2.71 -4.69 4.88
C GLN A 101 4.23 -4.47 4.82
N TYR A 102 4.67 -3.24 4.55
CA TYR A 102 6.08 -2.91 4.38
C TYR A 102 6.75 -2.34 5.63
N ALA A 103 6.04 -2.24 6.75
CA ALA A 103 6.59 -1.73 8.00
C ALA A 103 7.76 -2.59 8.51
N SER A 104 8.82 -1.93 8.98
CA SER A 104 9.98 -2.53 9.63
C SER A 104 9.67 -2.90 11.08
N SER A 105 8.68 -3.78 11.27
CA SER A 105 8.15 -4.21 12.58
C SER A 105 8.58 -5.63 12.94
N SER A 106 8.65 -5.94 14.25
CA SER A 106 8.72 -7.32 14.75
C SER A 106 7.38 -8.05 14.64
N HIS A 107 6.27 -7.32 14.50
CA HIS A 107 4.90 -7.85 14.40
C HIS A 107 4.47 -8.02 12.94
N ARG A 108 5.35 -8.53 12.07
CA ARG A 108 5.11 -8.58 10.60
C ARG A 108 3.85 -9.38 10.23
N VAL A 109 3.63 -10.50 10.88
CA VAL A 109 2.47 -11.38 10.60
C VAL A 109 1.17 -10.68 10.96
N GLU A 110 1.07 -10.12 12.17
CA GLU A 110 -0.08 -9.35 12.63
C GLU A 110 -0.36 -8.14 11.71
N ASN A 111 0.68 -7.37 11.38
CA ASN A 111 0.57 -6.27 10.44
C ASN A 111 0.11 -6.71 9.06
N GLY A 112 0.57 -7.87 8.58
CA GLY A 112 0.12 -8.42 7.30
C GLY A 112 -1.37 -8.78 7.32
N PHE A 113 -1.88 -9.39 8.39
CA PHE A 113 -3.33 -9.65 8.50
C PHE A 113 -4.14 -8.35 8.55
N ARG A 114 -3.69 -7.34 9.30
CA ARG A 114 -4.30 -6.01 9.28
C ARG A 114 -4.24 -5.36 7.89
N ALA A 115 -3.17 -5.60 7.13
CA ALA A 115 -3.05 -5.12 5.76
C ALA A 115 -4.05 -5.81 4.82
N LEU A 116 -4.26 -7.13 4.95
CA LEU A 116 -5.30 -7.85 4.21
C LEU A 116 -6.69 -7.28 4.48
N GLU A 117 -7.03 -7.01 5.74
CA GLU A 117 -8.28 -6.37 6.11
C GLU A 117 -8.43 -4.99 5.48
N ALA A 118 -7.38 -4.15 5.51
CA ALA A 118 -7.39 -2.84 4.89
C ALA A 118 -7.57 -2.93 3.35
N TYR A 119 -6.92 -3.87 2.68
CA TYR A 119 -7.15 -4.10 1.25
C TYR A 119 -8.59 -4.54 0.98
N ASP A 120 -9.17 -5.39 1.82
CA ASP A 120 -10.57 -5.82 1.69
C ASP A 120 -11.56 -4.67 1.87
N GLU A 121 -11.30 -3.76 2.81
CA GLU A 121 -12.09 -2.53 2.95
C GLU A 121 -11.98 -1.63 1.71
N ALA A 122 -10.79 -1.50 1.12
CA ALA A 122 -10.61 -0.72 -0.12
C ALA A 122 -11.36 -1.35 -1.31
N LEU A 123 -11.42 -2.68 -1.39
CA LEU A 123 -12.12 -3.42 -2.45
C LEU A 123 -13.65 -3.35 -2.36
N LYS A 124 -14.22 -2.86 -1.24
CA LYS A 124 -15.67 -2.54 -1.19
C LYS A 124 -16.06 -1.41 -2.13
N VAL A 125 -15.13 -0.51 -2.42
CA VAL A 125 -15.34 0.65 -3.31
C VAL A 125 -14.67 0.45 -4.66
N ARG A 126 -13.41 0.00 -4.64
CA ARG A 126 -12.64 -0.21 -5.86
C ARG A 126 -13.12 -1.47 -6.53
N GLN A 127 -13.79 -1.34 -7.67
CA GLN A 127 -14.32 -2.49 -8.40
C GLN A 127 -13.76 -2.53 -9.81
N ARG A 128 -13.73 -3.74 -10.36
CA ARG A 128 -13.25 -4.00 -11.72
C ARG A 128 -13.94 -3.14 -12.78
N ASP A 129 -15.24 -2.90 -12.63
CA ASP A 129 -16.04 -2.24 -13.67
C ASP A 129 -16.01 -0.70 -13.59
N ASN A 130 -15.75 -0.12 -12.41
CA ASN A 130 -15.84 1.33 -12.18
C ASN A 130 -14.47 2.00 -11.96
N THR A 131 -13.52 1.30 -11.37
CA THR A 131 -12.16 1.78 -11.06
C THR A 131 -11.16 0.67 -11.34
N PRO A 132 -11.07 0.19 -12.60
CA PRO A 132 -10.33 -1.02 -12.95
C PRO A 132 -8.85 -0.96 -12.51
N LEU A 133 -8.20 0.18 -12.74
CA LEU A 133 -6.79 0.34 -12.38
C LEU A 133 -6.57 0.33 -10.86
N GLU A 134 -7.39 1.06 -10.11
CA GLU A 134 -7.32 1.09 -8.64
C GLU A 134 -7.61 -0.29 -8.05
N TYR A 135 -8.61 -0.99 -8.59
CA TYR A 135 -8.92 -2.37 -8.22
C TYR A 135 -7.74 -3.30 -8.47
N ALA A 136 -7.17 -3.28 -9.68
CA ALA A 136 -6.01 -4.10 -10.06
C ALA A 136 -4.80 -3.84 -9.15
N ASN A 137 -4.52 -2.58 -8.81
CA ASN A 137 -3.45 -2.25 -7.86
C ASN A 137 -3.73 -2.83 -6.47
N THR A 138 -4.97 -2.73 -5.96
CA THR A 138 -5.31 -3.25 -4.63
C THR A 138 -5.23 -4.77 -4.56
N ILE A 139 -5.74 -5.50 -5.56
CA ILE A 139 -5.63 -6.97 -5.57
C ILE A 139 -4.19 -7.45 -5.77
N ALA A 140 -3.35 -6.70 -6.49
CA ALA A 140 -1.92 -7.01 -6.62
C ALA A 140 -1.18 -6.80 -5.28
N ASN A 141 -1.48 -5.72 -4.56
CA ASN A 141 -0.92 -5.49 -3.22
C ASN A 141 -1.38 -6.57 -2.24
N LYS A 142 -2.66 -6.93 -2.27
CA LYS A 142 -3.21 -8.04 -1.48
C LYS A 142 -2.50 -9.36 -1.80
N ALA A 143 -2.27 -9.67 -3.08
CA ALA A 143 -1.53 -10.85 -3.49
C ALA A 143 -0.11 -10.88 -2.92
N ASN A 144 0.62 -9.75 -3.02
CA ASN A 144 1.95 -9.63 -2.44
C ASN A 144 1.95 -9.82 -0.92
N CYS A 145 0.90 -9.37 -0.23
CA CYS A 145 0.75 -9.57 1.21
C CYS A 145 0.55 -11.06 1.54
N LEU A 146 -0.35 -11.75 0.82
CA LEU A 146 -0.60 -13.19 0.97
C LEU A 146 0.68 -14.02 0.79
N CYS A 147 1.54 -13.68 -0.18
CA CYS A 147 2.80 -14.39 -0.40
C CYS A 147 3.74 -14.38 0.81
N ASN A 148 3.60 -13.41 1.71
CA ASN A 148 4.45 -13.24 2.89
C ASN A 148 3.79 -13.71 4.20
N LEU A 149 2.52 -14.15 4.15
CA LEU A 149 1.77 -14.60 5.30
C LEU A 149 1.67 -16.12 5.33
N PRO A 150 1.78 -16.76 6.53
CA PRO A 150 1.50 -18.18 6.68
C PRO A 150 0.01 -18.46 6.38
N ASP A 151 -0.30 -19.67 5.94
CA ASP A 151 -1.69 -20.10 5.79
C ASP A 151 -2.39 -20.20 7.16
N ASP A 152 -1.63 -20.62 8.18
CA ASP A 152 -2.05 -20.70 9.57
C ASP A 152 -1.23 -19.72 10.44
N PRO A 153 -1.86 -18.71 11.05
CA PRO A 153 -1.16 -17.79 11.95
C PRO A 153 -0.51 -18.47 13.16
N GLU A 154 -1.04 -19.62 13.60
CA GLU A 154 -0.57 -20.37 14.77
C GLU A 154 0.53 -21.38 14.42
N ASP A 155 0.61 -21.80 13.15
CA ASP A 155 1.60 -22.74 12.62
C ASP A 155 2.30 -22.19 11.37
N GLY A 156 3.27 -21.29 11.59
CA GLY A 156 4.06 -20.68 10.52
C GLY A 156 5.02 -21.65 9.81
N GLU A 157 5.29 -22.84 10.37
CA GLU A 157 6.21 -23.83 9.77
C GLU A 157 5.54 -24.61 8.63
N ALA A 158 4.21 -24.71 8.64
CA ALA A 158 3.43 -25.32 7.56
C ALA A 158 3.53 -24.56 6.22
N GLY A 159 4.08 -23.34 6.23
CA GLY A 159 4.23 -22.49 5.05
C GLY A 159 2.90 -21.88 4.61
N ASN A 160 2.77 -21.59 3.32
CA ASN A 160 1.63 -20.83 2.80
C ASN A 160 1.10 -21.23 1.39
N PRO A 161 0.99 -22.53 1.06
CA PRO A 161 0.58 -22.95 -0.28
C PRO A 161 -0.81 -22.45 -0.71
N ARG A 162 -1.76 -22.29 0.22
CA ARG A 162 -3.11 -21.76 -0.10
C ARG A 162 -3.04 -20.27 -0.42
N ASN A 163 -2.33 -19.50 0.39
CA ASN A 163 -2.10 -18.07 0.15
C ASN A 163 -1.37 -17.84 -1.18
N ILE A 164 -0.35 -18.65 -1.51
CA ILE A 164 0.35 -18.57 -2.79
C ILE A 164 -0.60 -18.86 -3.97
N ALA A 165 -1.42 -19.90 -3.87
CA ALA A 165 -2.41 -20.22 -4.90
C ALA A 165 -3.44 -19.09 -5.08
N GLN A 166 -3.86 -18.44 -3.99
CA GLN A 166 -4.75 -17.28 -4.05
C GLN A 166 -4.05 -16.06 -4.65
N ALA A 167 -2.80 -15.78 -4.27
CA ALA A 167 -2.00 -14.68 -4.79
C ALA A 167 -1.81 -14.78 -6.31
N ILE A 168 -1.52 -15.98 -6.84
CA ILE A 168 -1.42 -16.21 -8.29
C ILE A 168 -2.72 -15.87 -9.01
N LYS A 169 -3.89 -16.23 -8.45
CA LYS A 169 -5.20 -15.89 -9.05
C LYS A 169 -5.40 -14.38 -9.11
N LEU A 170 -5.13 -13.68 -8.00
CA LEU A 170 -5.25 -12.23 -7.92
C LEU A 170 -4.28 -11.52 -8.87
N LEU A 171 -3.03 -11.98 -8.97
CA LEU A 171 -2.04 -11.40 -9.89
C LEU A 171 -2.42 -11.62 -11.35
N ARG A 172 -3.00 -12.77 -11.71
CA ARG A 172 -3.48 -13.02 -13.08
C ARG A 172 -4.59 -12.05 -13.45
N GLU A 173 -5.56 -11.85 -12.55
CA GLU A 173 -6.62 -10.87 -12.74
C GLU A 173 -6.07 -9.43 -12.83
N ALA A 174 -5.16 -9.04 -11.92
CA ALA A 174 -4.53 -7.73 -11.96
C ALA A 174 -3.80 -7.49 -13.29
N ARG A 175 -3.04 -8.49 -13.76
CA ARG A 175 -2.30 -8.44 -15.02
C ARG A 175 -3.23 -8.23 -16.21
N GLU A 176 -4.34 -8.95 -16.28
CA GLU A 176 -5.33 -8.78 -17.36
C GLU A 176 -5.85 -7.34 -17.41
N ILE A 177 -6.18 -6.77 -16.24
CA ILE A 177 -6.70 -5.41 -16.15
C ILE A 177 -5.61 -4.39 -16.49
N PHE A 178 -4.38 -4.58 -16.02
CA PHE A 178 -3.25 -3.71 -16.37
C PHE A 178 -2.98 -3.70 -17.87
N ALA A 179 -2.97 -4.87 -18.52
CA ALA A 179 -2.80 -4.98 -19.96
C ALA A 179 -3.94 -4.29 -20.72
N ALA A 180 -5.19 -4.53 -20.33
CA ALA A 180 -6.37 -3.90 -20.95
C ALA A 180 -6.38 -2.37 -20.78
N SER A 181 -5.79 -1.87 -19.69
CA SER A 181 -5.71 -0.43 -19.37
C SER A 181 -4.44 0.25 -19.90
N GLY A 182 -3.58 -0.47 -20.65
CA GLY A 182 -2.34 0.06 -21.21
C GLY A 182 -1.19 0.23 -20.21
N ALA A 183 -1.32 -0.29 -18.97
CA ALA A 183 -0.29 -0.24 -17.93
C ALA A 183 0.70 -1.42 -18.09
N GLN A 184 1.38 -1.48 -19.23
CA GLN A 184 2.17 -2.64 -19.66
C GLN A 184 3.27 -3.03 -18.66
N ASP A 185 4.01 -2.06 -18.11
CA ASP A 185 5.06 -2.32 -17.12
C ASP A 185 4.53 -3.08 -15.89
N ARG A 186 3.31 -2.75 -15.45
CA ARG A 186 2.66 -3.42 -14.31
C ARG A 186 2.17 -4.82 -14.68
N ALA A 187 1.67 -4.98 -15.91
CA ALA A 187 1.27 -6.28 -16.41
C ALA A 187 2.48 -7.23 -16.51
N GLU A 188 3.62 -6.75 -16.99
CA GLU A 188 4.87 -7.51 -17.08
C GLU A 188 5.44 -7.85 -15.70
N SER A 189 5.46 -6.89 -14.77
CA SER A 189 5.85 -7.15 -13.38
C SER A 189 4.97 -8.23 -12.73
N ALA A 190 3.64 -8.14 -12.89
CA ALA A 190 2.73 -9.17 -12.38
C ALA A 190 2.96 -10.54 -13.06
N ALA A 191 3.24 -10.57 -14.37
CA ALA A 191 3.55 -11.80 -15.09
C ALA A 191 4.82 -12.49 -14.55
N GLN A 192 5.87 -11.70 -14.29
CA GLN A 192 7.13 -12.20 -13.74
C GLN A 192 6.93 -12.80 -12.34
N THR A 193 6.20 -12.10 -11.46
CA THR A 193 5.88 -12.63 -10.13
C THR A 193 5.07 -13.92 -10.20
N ILE A 194 4.10 -14.03 -11.12
CA ILE A 194 3.34 -15.29 -11.32
C ILE A 194 4.28 -16.45 -11.65
N ILE A 195 5.23 -16.24 -12.58
CA ILE A 195 6.19 -17.27 -12.99
C ILE A 195 7.03 -17.72 -11.79
N GLU A 196 7.57 -16.78 -11.01
CA GLU A 196 8.38 -17.06 -9.83
C GLU A 196 7.61 -17.88 -8.79
N LEU A 197 6.36 -17.50 -8.51
CA LEU A 197 5.49 -18.22 -7.58
C LEU A 197 5.16 -19.63 -8.06
N GLU A 198 4.87 -19.80 -9.36
CA GLU A 198 4.60 -21.13 -9.94
C GLU A 198 5.82 -22.04 -9.90
N MET A 199 7.02 -21.51 -10.15
CA MET A 199 8.27 -22.26 -10.04
C MET A 199 8.55 -22.68 -8.60
N ALA A 200 8.34 -21.77 -7.64
CA ALA A 200 8.49 -22.06 -6.22
C ALA A 200 7.57 -23.21 -5.76
N VAL A 201 6.30 -23.22 -6.20
CA VAL A 201 5.34 -24.30 -5.90
C VAL A 201 5.74 -25.63 -6.52
N ARG A 202 6.37 -25.62 -7.70
CA ARG A 202 6.83 -26.84 -8.39
C ARG A 202 8.19 -27.35 -7.90
N GLY A 203 8.91 -26.58 -7.08
CA GLY A 203 10.26 -26.92 -6.62
C GLY A 203 11.33 -26.79 -7.71
N GLU A 204 11.11 -25.98 -8.75
CA GLU A 204 12.07 -25.77 -9.85
C GLU A 204 13.00 -24.57 -9.54
N PRO A 205 14.33 -24.69 -9.70
CA PRO A 205 15.24 -23.58 -9.46
C PRO A 205 15.05 -22.46 -10.50
N SER A 206 15.00 -21.21 -10.03
CA SER A 206 14.91 -20.01 -10.88
C SER A 206 16.05 -19.96 -11.91
N ARG A 207 15.71 -19.80 -13.20
CA ARG A 207 16.68 -19.68 -14.32
C ARG A 207 17.35 -18.30 -14.37
N ALA A 208 17.73 -17.75 -13.22
CA ALA A 208 18.49 -16.52 -13.13
C ALA A 208 19.90 -16.81 -12.62
N ASN A 209 20.71 -17.47 -13.45
CA ASN A 209 22.18 -17.35 -13.53
C ASN A 209 22.70 -18.28 -14.63
N GLY A 210 22.63 -17.79 -15.87
CA GLY A 210 23.17 -18.44 -17.04
C GLY A 210 23.70 -17.40 -18.02
N GLY A 211 24.82 -16.78 -17.67
CA GLY A 211 25.60 -15.91 -18.54
C GLY A 211 27.07 -16.07 -18.19
N PHE A 212 27.80 -16.73 -19.09
CA PHE A 212 29.24 -17.00 -19.03
C PHE A 212 30.08 -15.72 -19.01
#